data_AF-A0A2G6PY21-F1
#
_entry.id   AF-A0A2G6PY21-F1
#
_cell.length_a   1.000
_cell.length_b   1.000
_cell.length_c   1.000
_cell.angle_alpha   90.00
_cell.angle_beta   90.00
_cell.angle_gamma   90.00
#
_symmetry.space_group_name_H-M   'P 1'
#
loop_
_entity.id
_entity.type
_entity.pdbx_description
1 polymer ?
#
loop_
_entity_poly.entity_id
_entity_poly.type
_entity_poly.pdbx_seq_one_letter_code
_entity_poly.pdbx_strand_id
1 'polypeptide(L)'
;MFKVYFKLKDEEYEIVAQDLDLSHPYFVSIKDFVLDYDEGLVVNPQLENTRKRFKDIETIMIPFQCCSLIEKVPEKKSGSSVVLKMQEKEQ
;
A
#
# COMPACT_ATOMS: atom_id res chain seq x y z
N MET A 1 -3.36 10.11 7.62
CA MET A 1 -3.13 8.98 6.70
C MET A 1 -1.82 8.30 7.04
N PHE A 2 -1.71 7.02 6.70
CA PHE A 2 -0.53 6.20 6.88
C PHE A 2 -0.04 5.69 5.53
N LYS A 3 1.28 5.66 5.33
CA LYS A 3 1.92 4.91 4.25
C LYS A 3 2.55 3.67 4.83
N VAL A 4 2.28 2.52 4.23
CA VAL A 4 2.84 1.23 4.64
C VAL A 4 3.62 0.66 3.47
N TYR A 5 4.91 0.41 3.73
CA TYR A 5 5.83 -0.24 2.83
C TYR A 5 6.01 -1.68 3.30
N PHE A 6 5.74 -2.66 2.44
CA PHE A 6 5.87 -4.06 2.80
C PHE A 6 6.28 -4.93 1.63
N LYS A 7 6.92 -6.07 1.95
CA LYS A 7 7.27 -7.10 0.98
C LYS A 7 6.33 -8.29 1.10
N LEU A 8 5.77 -8.71 -0.03
CA LEU A 8 4.96 -9.92 -0.15
C LEU A 8 5.57 -10.81 -1.24
N LYS A 9 6.12 -11.96 -0.82
CA LYS A 9 6.96 -12.81 -1.69
C LYS A 9 8.11 -11.98 -2.28
N ASP A 10 8.21 -11.91 -3.60
CA ASP A 10 9.26 -11.18 -4.33
C ASP A 10 8.78 -9.80 -4.82
N GLU A 11 7.68 -9.30 -4.25
CA GLU A 11 7.07 -8.03 -4.65
C GLU A 11 7.03 -7.07 -3.47
N GLU A 12 7.45 -5.83 -3.73
CA GLU A 12 7.34 -4.73 -2.77
C GLU A 12 6.11 -3.88 -3.09
N TYR A 13 5.44 -3.42 -2.04
CA TYR A 13 4.20 -2.66 -2.11
C TYR A 13 4.30 -1.40 -1.24
N GLU A 14 3.80 -0.29 -1.79
CA GLU A 14 3.48 0.94 -1.05
C GLU A 14 1.96 1.11 -1.05
N ILE A 15 1.34 1.12 0.12
CA ILE A 15 -0.11 1.37 0.27
C ILE A 15 -0.34 2.59 1.16
N VAL A 16 -1.32 3.40 0.78
CA VAL A 16 -1.83 4.51 1.60
C VAL A 16 -3.16 4.10 2.23
N ALA A 17 -3.27 4.30 3.53
CA ALA A 17 -4.47 4.03 4.31
C ALA A 17 -4.87 5.23 5.16
N GLN A 18 -6.17 5.34 5.47
CA GLN A 18 -6.63 6.38 6.38
C GLN A 18 -6.18 6.09 7.81
N ASP A 19 -6.31 4.82 8.22
CA ASP A 19 -5.99 4.35 9.56
C ASP A 19 -5.36 2.95 9.56
N LEU A 20 -4.72 2.58 10.67
CA LEU A 20 -4.13 1.27 10.91
C LEU A 20 -4.64 0.68 12.22
N ASP A 21 -5.04 -0.58 12.19
CA ASP A 21 -5.38 -1.35 13.38
C ASP A 21 -4.20 -2.24 13.78
N LEU A 22 -3.58 -1.88 14.90
CA LEU A 22 -2.41 -2.55 15.49
C LEU A 22 -2.79 -3.37 16.75
N SER A 23 -4.08 -3.67 16.94
CA SER A 23 -4.56 -4.42 18.11
C SER A 23 -4.05 -5.88 18.14
N HIS A 24 -3.79 -6.46 16.97
CA HIS A 24 -3.20 -7.79 16.88
C HIS A 24 -1.67 -7.70 17.01
N PRO A 25 -1.03 -8.38 17.98
CA PRO A 25 0.38 -8.17 18.35
C PRO A 25 1.42 -8.51 17.26
N TYR A 26 1.00 -9.11 16.16
CA TYR A 26 1.87 -9.60 15.08
C TYR A 26 1.46 -9.12 13.71
N PHE A 27 0.35 -8.41 13.59
CA PHE A 27 -0.19 -8.00 12.30
C PHE A 27 -0.52 -6.51 12.32
N VAL A 28 -0.14 -5.85 11.24
CA VAL A 28 -0.62 -4.52 10.88
C VAL A 28 -1.86 -4.74 10.04
N SER A 29 -3.02 -4.41 10.60
CA SER A 29 -4.29 -4.48 9.88
C SER A 29 -4.53 -3.15 9.21
N ILE A 30 -4.53 -3.16 7.88
CA ILE A 30 -4.81 -1.99 7.08
C ILE A 30 -6.29 -2.08 6.68
N LYS A 31 -7.06 -1.07 7.08
CA LYS A 31 -8.48 -0.89 6.74
C LYS A 31 -8.62 0.34 5.86
N ASP A 32 -9.63 0.37 5.01
CA ASP A 32 -9.98 1.56 4.21
C ASP A 32 -8.81 2.12 3.39
N PHE A 33 -8.19 1.27 2.56
CA PHE A 33 -7.13 1.71 1.64
C PHE A 33 -7.68 2.76 0.67
N VAL A 34 -6.96 3.88 0.55
CA VAL A 34 -7.34 4.96 -0.37
C VAL A 34 -6.73 4.67 -1.74
N LEU A 35 -7.49 4.00 -2.59
CA LEU A 35 -7.18 3.81 -4.00
C LEU A 35 -7.69 5.01 -4.82
N ASP A 36 -7.22 6.22 -4.51
CA ASP A 36 -7.53 7.41 -5.31
C ASP A 36 -6.70 7.38 -6.60
N TYR A 37 -7.38 7.20 -7.73
CA TYR A 37 -6.78 7.29 -9.05
C TYR A 37 -7.37 8.48 -9.78
N ASP A 38 -6.54 9.49 -10.04
CA ASP A 38 -6.82 10.52 -11.01
C ASP A 38 -6.92 9.83 -12.39
N GLU A 39 -8.08 9.93 -13.05
CA GLU A 39 -8.43 9.22 -14.30
C GLU A 39 -7.52 9.59 -15.50
N GLY A 40 -6.54 10.47 -15.30
CA GLY A 40 -5.76 11.11 -16.37
C GLY A 40 -4.30 10.66 -16.56
N LEU A 41 -3.72 9.75 -15.78
CA LEU A 41 -2.27 9.51 -15.83
C LEU A 41 -1.92 8.04 -16.09
N VAL A 42 -1.41 7.77 -17.31
CA VAL A 42 -0.59 6.62 -17.73
C VAL A 42 -0.97 5.29 -17.05
N VAL A 43 -1.71 4.43 -17.76
CA VAL A 43 -2.06 3.07 -17.31
C VAL A 43 -0.78 2.27 -17.06
N ASN A 44 -0.30 2.28 -15.82
CA ASN A 44 0.79 1.44 -15.39
C ASN A 44 0.23 0.02 -15.18
N PRO A 45 0.63 -0.99 -15.96
CA PRO A 45 0.09 -2.35 -15.83
C PRO A 45 0.33 -2.96 -14.44
N GLN A 46 1.33 -2.47 -13.70
CA GLN A 46 1.58 -2.88 -12.31
C GLN A 46 0.50 -2.31 -11.35
N LEU A 47 0.03 -1.08 -11.58
CA LEU A 47 -1.12 -0.52 -10.83
C LEU A 47 -2.38 -1.34 -11.10
N GLU A 48 -2.59 -1.82 -12.33
CA GLU A 48 -3.76 -2.64 -12.66
C GLU A 48 -3.72 -4.03 -12.01
N ASN A 49 -2.53 -4.63 -11.88
CA ASN A 49 -2.36 -5.92 -11.18
C ASN A 49 -2.61 -5.78 -9.68
N THR A 50 -2.06 -4.74 -9.06
CA THR A 50 -2.35 -4.39 -7.65
C THR A 50 -3.84 -4.11 -7.47
N ARG A 51 -4.45 -3.35 -8.39
CA ARG A 51 -5.90 -3.11 -8.40
C ARG A 51 -6.66 -4.43 -8.40
N LYS A 52 -6.42 -5.32 -9.37
CA LYS A 52 -7.09 -6.63 -9.43
C LYS A 52 -6.88 -7.46 -8.17
N ARG A 53 -5.69 -7.39 -7.57
CA ARG A 53 -5.34 -8.16 -6.37
C ARG A 53 -6.08 -7.69 -5.12
N PHE A 54 -6.27 -6.38 -4.95
CA PHE A 54 -6.83 -5.80 -3.72
C PHE A 54 -8.23 -5.18 -3.87
N LYS A 55 -8.84 -5.25 -5.06
CA LYS A 55 -10.13 -4.60 -5.38
C LYS A 55 -11.27 -4.96 -4.41
N ASP A 56 -11.38 -6.25 -4.07
CA ASP A 56 -12.51 -6.78 -3.30
C ASP A 56 -12.08 -7.19 -1.87
N ILE A 57 -10.96 -6.64 -1.40
CA ILE A 57 -10.43 -6.91 -0.05
C ILE A 57 -10.86 -5.77 0.87
N GLU A 58 -11.53 -6.11 1.97
CA GLU A 58 -11.99 -5.14 2.98
C GLU A 58 -10.88 -4.79 3.99
N THR A 59 -10.05 -5.78 4.36
CA THR A 59 -8.95 -5.61 5.32
C THR A 59 -7.78 -6.48 4.92
N ILE A 60 -6.57 -5.92 4.95
CA ILE A 60 -5.33 -6.67 4.76
C ILE A 60 -4.65 -6.76 6.12
N MET A 61 -4.35 -7.97 6.57
CA MET A 61 -3.51 -8.21 7.74
C MET A 61 -2.12 -8.57 7.27
N ILE A 62 -1.17 -7.65 7.45
CA ILE A 62 0.22 -7.85 7.06
C ILE A 62 1.01 -8.22 8.30
N PRO A 63 1.73 -9.36 8.30
CA PRO A 63 2.60 -9.66 9.43
C PRO A 63 3.61 -8.53 9.62
N PHE A 64 3.84 -8.10 10.87
CA PHE A 64 4.71 -6.96 11.16
C PHE A 64 6.13 -7.15 10.60
N GLN A 65 6.63 -8.39 10.55
CA GLN A 65 7.93 -8.70 9.95
C GLN A 65 8.03 -8.43 8.44
N CYS A 66 6.89 -8.34 7.74
CA CYS A 66 6.85 -8.03 6.31
C CYS A 66 6.82 -6.52 6.05
N CYS A 67 6.57 -5.70 7.07
CA CYS A 67 6.56 -4.26 6.97
C CYS A 67 7.99 -3.72 7.05
N SER A 68 8.43 -3.06 5.99
CA SER A 68 9.73 -2.39 5.92
C SER A 68 9.69 -1.01 6.59
N LEU A 69 8.57 -0.28 6.43
CA LEU A 69 8.39 1.08 6.97
C LEU A 69 6.91 1.44 7.10
N ILE A 70 6.56 2.15 8.18
CA ILE A 70 5.24 2.75 8.36
C ILE A 70 5.43 4.24 8.64
N GLU A 71 4.83 5.09 7.82
CA GLU A 71 4.89 6.55 7.96
C GLU A 71 3.51 7.11 8.30
N LYS A 72 3.45 8.05 9.25
CA LYS A 72 2.25 8.87 9.46
C LYS A 72 2.40 10.18 8.69
N VAL A 73 1.53 10.41 7.71
CA VAL A 73 1.59 11.57 6.82
C VAL A 73 0.37 12.50 6.98
N PRO A 74 0.53 13.83 6.79
CA PRO A 74 -0.59 14.77 6.78
C PRO A 74 -1.57 14.46 5.63
N GLU A 75 -2.87 14.56 5.89
CA GLU A 75 -3.92 14.30 4.89
C GLU A 75 -3.80 15.16 3.62
N LYS A 76 -3.28 16.40 3.74
CA LYS A 76 -3.14 17.33 2.62
C LYS A 76 -1.99 17.04 1.64
N LYS A 77 -1.14 16.03 1.90
CA LYS A 77 -0.01 15.67 1.02
C LYS A 77 -0.33 14.53 0.04
N SER A 78 -1.54 13.98 0.00
CA SER A 78 -1.92 12.93 -0.95
C SER A 78 -2.30 13.50 -2.32
N GLY A 79 -1.39 14.24 -2.95
CA GLY A 79 -1.42 14.37 -4.39
C GLY A 79 -0.88 13.06 -4.96
N SER A 80 -1.79 12.22 -5.47
CA SER A 80 -1.51 10.94 -6.16
C SER A 80 -1.07 9.80 -5.24
N SER A 81 -2.00 8.92 -4.89
CA SER A 81 -1.76 7.63 -4.23
C SER A 81 -1.06 6.68 -5.19
N VAL A 82 0.27 6.73 -5.25
CA VAL A 82 1.04 5.86 -6.16
C VAL A 82 1.41 4.58 -5.43
N VAL A 83 0.80 3.45 -5.81
CA VAL A 83 1.33 2.14 -5.47
C VAL A 83 2.50 1.84 -6.41
N LEU A 84 3.72 2.04 -5.93
CA LEU A 84 4.93 1.67 -6.68
C LEU A 84 5.35 0.25 -6.29
N LYS A 85 5.31 -0.67 -7.26
CA LYS A 85 6.11 -1.88 -7.16
C LYS A 85 7.56 -1.48 -7.37
N MET A 86 8.35 -1.42 -6.30
CA MET A 86 9.78 -1.18 -6.43
C MET A 86 10.41 -2.44 -7.04
N GLN A 87 10.98 -2.30 -8.24
CA GLN A 87 11.87 -3.32 -8.78
C GLN A 87 13.24 -3.11 -8.16
N GLU A 88 13.82 -4.14 -7.55
CA GLU A 88 15.24 -4.15 -7.20
C GLU A 88 16.03 -3.78 -8.47
N LYS A 89 16.83 -2.72 -8.40
CA LYS A 89 17.84 -2.45 -9.43
C LYS A 89 18.87 -3.56 -9.34
N GLU A 90 18.87 -4.48 -10.30
CA GLU A 90 20.05 -5.30 -10.55
C GLU A 90 21.22 -4.35 -10.91
N GLN A 91 22.31 -4.44 -10.15
CA GLN A 91 23.62 -3.86 -10.47
C GLN A 91 24.42 -4.83 -11.34
#